data_AF-A0A529NUQ2-F1
#
_entry.id   AF-A0A529NUQ2-F1
#
_cell.length_a   1.000
_cell.length_b   1.000
_cell.length_c   1.000
_cell.angle_alpha   90.00
_cell.angle_beta   90.00
_cell.angle_gamma   90.00
#
_symmetry.space_group_name_H-M   'P 1'
#
loop_
_entity.id
_entity.type
_entity.pdbx_description
1 polymer ?
#
loop_
_entity_poly.entity_id
_entity_poly.type
_entity_poly.pdbx_seq_one_letter_code
_entity_poly.pdbx_strand_id
1 'polypeptide(L)'
;MTSSEGMPATTGSEATGSQDMFNRELDTYRRIVDANLMFHREVYRLLRDVLTELAPASFRFLDVACGDAGASAATLRTTTIGNYVGIDLSEA
;
A
#
# COMPACT_ATOMS: atom_id res chain seq x y z
N MET A 1 -52.01 12.24 -2.66
CA MET A 1 -51.36 12.02 -3.98
C MET A 1 -49.87 12.15 -3.76
N THR A 2 -49.16 11.04 -3.89
CA THR A 2 -47.74 10.84 -3.62
C THR A 2 -46.91 11.22 -4.83
N SER A 3 -45.87 12.03 -4.66
CA SER A 3 -44.71 12.05 -5.56
C SER A 3 -43.47 12.49 -4.78
N SER A 4 -42.64 11.52 -4.39
CA SER A 4 -41.22 11.72 -4.14
C SER A 4 -40.53 10.94 -5.25
N GLU A 5 -40.05 11.64 -6.28
CA GLU A 5 -39.18 11.06 -7.28
C GLU A 5 -37.82 10.83 -6.64
N GLY A 6 -37.46 9.55 -6.47
CA GLY A 6 -36.12 9.15 -6.08
C GLY A 6 -35.13 9.45 -7.20
N MET A 7 -34.03 10.11 -6.86
CA MET A 7 -32.87 10.27 -7.73
C MET A 7 -32.31 8.90 -8.13
N PRO A 8 -32.11 8.60 -9.43
CA PRO A 8 -31.41 7.40 -9.82
C PRO A 8 -29.92 7.58 -9.50
N ALA A 9 -29.39 6.70 -8.65
CA ALA A 9 -27.96 6.57 -8.44
C ALA A 9 -27.34 5.87 -9.66
N THR A 10 -26.74 6.65 -10.56
CA THR A 10 -25.81 6.15 -11.58
C THR A 10 -24.44 5.94 -10.95
N THR A 11 -24.19 4.77 -10.36
CA THR A 11 -22.89 4.43 -9.74
C THR A 11 -22.11 3.35 -10.49
N GLY A 12 -22.60 2.88 -11.64
CA GLY A 12 -22.05 1.68 -12.30
C GLY A 12 -20.96 1.87 -13.37
N SER A 13 -20.74 3.08 -13.90
CA SER A 13 -19.88 3.28 -15.09
C SER A 13 -18.60 4.09 -14.84
N GLU A 14 -18.56 4.96 -13.83
CA GLU A 14 -17.38 5.81 -13.55
C GLU A 14 -16.33 5.13 -12.68
N ALA A 15 -16.75 4.21 -11.81
CA ALA A 15 -15.88 3.47 -10.90
C ALA A 15 -14.90 2.55 -11.66
N THR A 16 -15.37 1.82 -12.67
CA THR A 16 -14.51 0.96 -13.51
C THR A 16 -13.43 1.75 -14.24
N GLY A 17 -13.78 2.93 -14.77
CA GLY A 17 -12.81 3.80 -15.45
C GLY A 17 -11.74 4.35 -14.51
N SER A 18 -12.11 4.71 -13.28
CA SER A 18 -11.18 5.20 -12.26
C SER A 18 -10.22 4.11 -11.78
N GLN A 19 -10.73 2.89 -11.55
CA GLN A 19 -9.89 1.76 -11.13
C GLN A 19 -8.93 1.31 -12.24
N ASP A 20 -9.39 1.28 -13.51
CA ASP A 20 -8.53 0.95 -14.65
C ASP A 20 -7.40 1.98 -14.84
N MET A 21 -7.68 3.26 -14.62
CA MET A 21 -6.66 4.31 -14.66
C MET A 21 -5.65 4.14 -13.53
N PHE A 22 -6.12 3.95 -12.30
CA PHE A 22 -5.26 3.69 -11.14
C PHE A 22 -4.35 2.48 -11.38
N ASN A 23 -4.89 1.36 -11.87
CA ASN A 23 -4.13 0.16 -12.15
C ASN A 23 -2.98 0.42 -13.15
N ARG A 24 -3.22 1.23 -14.20
CA ARG A 24 -2.19 1.59 -15.18
C ARG A 24 -1.08 2.46 -14.58
N GLU A 25 -1.45 3.42 -13.74
CA GLU A 25 -0.49 4.28 -13.05
C GLU A 25 0.33 3.49 -12.02
N LEU A 26 -0.32 2.60 -11.26
CA LEU A 26 0.33 1.69 -10.33
C LEU A 26 1.35 0.77 -11.04
N ASP A 27 1.00 0.27 -12.23
CA ASP A 27 1.91 -0.54 -13.05
C ASP A 27 3.14 0.25 -13.51
N THR A 28 2.95 1.51 -13.86
CA THR A 28 4.05 2.42 -14.23
C THR A 28 4.94 2.71 -13.03
N TYR A 29 4.33 2.98 -11.87
CA TYR A 29 5.04 3.19 -10.61
C TYR A 29 5.88 1.96 -10.22
N ARG A 30 5.32 0.75 -10.32
CA ARG A 30 6.04 -0.51 -10.03
C ARG A 30 7.30 -0.64 -10.88
N ARG A 31 7.26 -0.30 -12.17
CA ARG A 31 8.47 -0.34 -13.04
C ARG A 31 9.57 0.62 -12.56
N ILE A 32 9.19 1.80 -12.06
CA ILE A 32 10.13 2.78 -11.50
C ILE A 32 10.75 2.24 -10.20
N VAL A 33 9.94 1.62 -9.34
CA VAL A 33 10.39 0.98 -8.09
C VAL A 33 11.30 -0.22 -8.35
N ASP A 34 10.95 -1.10 -9.29
CA ASP A 34 11.73 -2.29 -9.66
C ASP A 34 13.11 -1.93 -10.19
N ALA A 35 13.18 -0.86 -11.01
CA ALA A 35 14.42 -0.26 -11.49
C ALA A 35 15.17 0.52 -10.38
N ASN A 36 14.64 0.58 -9.16
CA ASN A 36 15.17 1.29 -8.00
C ASN A 36 15.45 2.78 -8.25
N LEU A 37 14.70 3.42 -9.15
CA LEU A 37 14.93 4.82 -9.51
C LEU A 37 14.52 5.80 -8.39
N MET A 38 13.76 5.32 -7.41
CA MET A 38 13.39 6.04 -6.19
C MET A 38 14.12 5.48 -4.96
N PHE A 39 15.18 4.68 -5.12
CA PHE A 39 16.02 4.17 -4.03
C PHE A 39 15.26 3.42 -2.93
N HIS A 40 14.20 2.68 -3.28
CA HIS A 40 13.41 1.93 -2.31
C HIS A 40 14.26 0.89 -1.59
N ARG A 41 15.20 0.22 -2.28
CA ARG A 41 16.07 -0.79 -1.65
C ARG A 41 16.89 -0.18 -0.52
N GLU A 42 17.40 1.02 -0.70
CA GLU A 42 18.19 1.76 0.28
C GLU A 42 17.33 2.24 1.44
N VAL A 43 16.14 2.79 1.17
CA VAL A 43 15.19 3.23 2.20
C VAL A 43 14.80 2.05 3.10
N TYR A 44 14.45 0.91 2.51
CA TYR A 44 14.07 -0.28 3.27
C TYR A 44 15.25 -0.92 4.02
N ARG A 45 16.48 -0.81 3.48
CA ARG A 45 17.68 -1.19 4.22
C ARG A 45 17.86 -0.32 5.46
N LEU A 46 17.72 0.99 5.34
CA LEU A 46 17.80 1.92 6.48
C LEU A 46 16.70 1.64 7.50
N LEU A 47 15.47 1.39 7.05
CA LEU A 47 14.37 1.00 7.93
C LEU A 47 14.71 -0.25 8.73
N ARG A 48 15.22 -1.31 8.09
CA ARG A 48 15.67 -2.52 8.77
C ARG A 48 16.73 -2.22 9.82
N ASP A 49 17.74 -1.40 9.47
CA ASP A 49 18.83 -1.08 10.36
C ASP A 49 18.30 -0.34 11.61
N VAL A 50 17.43 0.65 11.42
CA VAL A 50 16.74 1.37 12.51
C VAL A 50 15.90 0.42 13.38
N LEU A 51 15.13 -0.47 12.78
CA LEU A 51 14.31 -1.43 13.52
C LEU A 51 15.16 -2.42 14.32
N THR A 52 16.29 -2.85 13.77
CA THR A 52 17.22 -3.77 14.45
C THR A 52 17.87 -3.11 15.66
N GLU A 53 18.21 -1.82 15.54
CA GLU A 53 18.81 -1.04 16.63
C GLU A 53 17.79 -0.69 17.72
N LEU A 54 16.63 -0.16 17.34
CA LEU A 54 15.65 0.39 18.28
C LEU A 54 14.68 -0.66 18.83
N ALA A 55 14.48 -1.77 18.12
CA ALA A 55 13.58 -2.84 18.51
C ALA A 55 14.28 -4.22 18.44
N PRO A 56 15.29 -4.47 19.30
CA PRO A 56 16.06 -5.72 19.29
C PRO A 56 15.24 -6.96 19.72
N ALA A 57 14.05 -6.75 20.28
CA ALA A 57 13.10 -7.80 20.67
C ALA A 57 11.87 -7.79 19.74
N SER A 58 10.92 -8.70 19.98
CA SER A 58 9.70 -8.77 19.17
C SER A 58 8.89 -7.47 19.21
N PHE A 59 8.49 -6.97 18.05
CA PHE A 59 7.72 -5.73 17.91
C PHE A 59 6.50 -5.88 17.00
N ARG A 60 5.62 -4.87 17.03
CA ARG A 60 4.47 -4.74 16.12
C ARG A 60 4.73 -3.58 15.16
N PHE A 61 4.42 -3.76 13.88
CA PHE A 61 4.64 -2.76 12.85
C PHE A 61 3.32 -2.39 12.17
N LEU A 62 3.00 -1.10 12.16
CA LEU A 62 1.88 -0.53 11.44
C LEU A 62 2.43 0.21 10.21
N ASP A 63 2.02 -0.25 9.03
CA ASP A 63 2.45 0.25 7.74
C ASP A 63 1.30 0.99 7.07
N VAL A 64 1.41 2.31 7.00
CA VAL A 64 0.36 3.19 6.48
C VAL A 64 0.68 3.54 5.03
N ALA A 65 -0.31 3.43 4.16
CA ALA A 65 -0.13 3.46 2.71
C ALA A 65 0.83 2.34 2.25
N CYS A 66 0.54 1.11 2.70
CA CYS A 66 1.42 -0.03 2.48
C CYS A 66 1.51 -0.48 1.01
N GLY A 67 0.63 0.03 0.13
CA GLY A 67 0.43 -0.49 -1.21
C GLY A 67 0.14 -1.99 -1.17
N ASP A 68 0.89 -2.76 -1.96
CA ASP A 68 0.84 -4.24 -1.95
C ASP A 68 1.68 -4.89 -0.83
N ALA A 69 2.24 -4.10 0.09
CA ALA A 69 3.10 -4.51 1.19
C ALA A 69 4.39 -5.25 0.78
N GLY A 70 4.71 -5.36 -0.52
CA GLY A 70 5.78 -6.24 -1.00
C GLY A 70 7.15 -5.90 -0.40
N ALA A 71 7.51 -4.62 -0.40
CA ALA A 71 8.78 -4.15 0.13
C ALA A 71 8.86 -4.24 1.66
N SER A 72 7.83 -3.75 2.37
CA SER A 72 7.72 -3.88 3.83
C SER A 72 7.80 -5.32 4.29
N ALA A 73 7.05 -6.22 3.66
CA ALA A 73 7.06 -7.64 4.02
C ALA A 73 8.43 -8.27 3.76
N ALA A 74 9.11 -7.93 2.65
CA ALA A 74 10.46 -8.41 2.35
C ALA A 74 11.48 -7.98 3.41
N THR A 75 11.41 -6.73 3.86
CA THR A 75 12.30 -6.16 4.86
C THR A 75 12.02 -6.68 6.27
N LEU A 76 10.76 -6.67 6.69
CA LEU A 76 10.39 -7.05 8.05
C LEU A 76 10.64 -8.53 8.33
N ARG A 77 10.56 -9.40 7.33
CA ARG A 77 10.92 -10.83 7.46
C ARG A 77 12.37 -11.07 7.90
N THR A 78 13.26 -10.09 7.72
CA THR A 78 14.66 -10.18 8.19
C THR A 78 14.88 -9.56 9.57
N THR A 79 13.80 -9.27 10.31
CA THR A 79 13.83 -8.63 11.64
C THR A 79 13.11 -9.52 12.67
N THR A 80 13.03 -9.06 13.92
CA THR A 80 12.30 -9.71 15.02
C THR A 80 10.79 -9.42 14.99
N ILE A 81 10.21 -9.00 13.86
CA ILE A 81 8.78 -8.66 13.75
C ILE A 81 7.88 -9.78 14.30
N GLY A 82 6.95 -9.42 15.20
CA GLY A 82 5.96 -10.35 15.73
C GLY A 82 4.60 -10.22 15.05
N ASN A 83 4.21 -9.01 14.64
CA ASN A 83 2.93 -8.74 13.99
C ASN A 83 3.03 -7.55 13.04
N TYR A 84 2.51 -7.71 11.83
CA TYR A 84 2.40 -6.66 10.81
C TYR A 84 0.93 -6.33 10.57
N VAL A 85 0.65 -5.03 10.46
CA VAL A 85 -0.65 -4.51 10.01
C VAL A 85 -0.38 -3.49 8.90
N GLY A 86 -0.87 -3.79 7.70
CA GLY A 86 -0.86 -2.86 6.57
C GLY A 86 -2.21 -2.20 6.40
N ILE A 87 -2.22 -0.89 6.12
CA ILE A 87 -3.42 -0.15 5.78
C ILE A 87 -3.13 0.59 4.47
N ASP A 88 -3.97 0.37 3.47
CA ASP A 88 -3.99 1.19 2.25
C ASP A 88 -5.43 1.63 1.94
N LEU A 89 -5.56 2.79 1.31
CA LEU A 89 -6.84 3.31 0.86
C LEU A 89 -7.22 2.76 -0.52
N SER A 90 -6.24 2.37 -1.34
CA SER A 90 -6.49 1.80 -2.66
C SER A 90 -7.16 0.43 -2.53
N GLU A 91 -8.11 0.14 -3.42
CA GLU A 91 -8.67 -1.20 -3.53
C GLU A 91 -7.61 -2.22 -3.97
N ALA A 92 -7.77 -3.45 -3.48
CA ALA A 92 -6.86 -4.58 -3.71
C ALA A 92 -7.06 -5.25 -5.07
#